data_AF-A0A4U9CYG0-F1
#
_entry.id   AF-A0A4U9CYG0-F1
#
_cell.length_a   1.000
_cell.length_b   1.000
_cell.length_c   1.000
_cell.angle_alpha   90.00
_cell.angle_beta   90.00
_cell.angle_gamma   90.00
#
_symmetry.space_group_name_H-M   'P 1'
#
loop_
_entity.id
_entity.type
_entity.pdbx_description
1 polymer ?
#
loop_
_entity_poly.entity_id
_entity_poly.type
_entity_poly.pdbx_seq_one_letter_code
_entity_poly.pdbx_strand_id
1 'polypeptide(L)'
;MIERLDEQRVRACVEGRECNIYVNFAVEQGQSLNVMLRPEDLRVDEVHDASEADGLIGYIRERNYKGMTLESVVELENGKMVLVSEFFNEDDPDFDHPLDQKMAINWVESWEVVLANGEHPVNSKMW
;
A
#
# COMPACT_ATOMS: atom_id res chain seq x y z
N MET A 1 7.88 -14.72 4.30
CA MET A 1 8.60 -15.71 3.47
C MET A 1 8.44 -15.28 2.01
N ILE A 2 9.46 -15.45 1.16
CA ILE A 2 9.35 -15.20 -0.28
C ILE A 2 9.47 -16.54 -1.01
N GLU A 3 8.48 -16.84 -1.85
CA GLU A 3 8.40 -18.04 -2.69
C GLU A 3 8.28 -17.62 -4.15
N ARG A 4 9.09 -18.20 -5.04
CA ARG A 4 9.02 -17.90 -6.46
C ARG A 4 7.90 -18.71 -7.12
N LEU A 5 6.96 -18.03 -7.78
CA LEU A 5 5.85 -18.66 -8.48
C LEU A 5 6.21 -18.95 -9.94
N ASP A 6 6.83 -17.97 -10.62
CA ASP A 6 7.29 -18.10 -12.01
C ASP A 6 8.48 -17.17 -12.31
N GLU A 7 8.81 -16.96 -13.59
CA GLU A 7 9.95 -16.13 -14.00
C GLU A 7 9.81 -14.67 -13.56
N GLN A 8 8.59 -14.14 -13.49
CA GLN A 8 8.27 -12.73 -13.25
C GLN A 8 7.43 -12.50 -11.98
N ARG A 9 7.00 -13.53 -11.27
CA ARG A 9 6.16 -13.42 -10.07
C ARG A 9 6.74 -14.13 -8.86
N VAL A 10 6.67 -13.46 -7.73
CA VAL A 10 6.99 -14.00 -6.42
C VAL A 10 5.81 -13.81 -5.48
N ARG A 11 5.54 -14.81 -4.64
CA ARG A 11 4.66 -14.67 -3.48
C ARG A 11 5.50 -14.16 -2.32
N ALA A 12 5.12 -13.01 -1.78
CA ALA A 12 5.82 -12.38 -0.68
C ALA A 12 4.84 -11.90 0.39
N CYS A 13 5.32 -11.81 1.63
CA CYS A 13 4.57 -11.20 2.72
C CYS A 13 4.97 -9.73 2.84
N VAL A 14 4.07 -8.82 2.49
CA VAL A 14 4.24 -7.36 2.62
C VAL A 14 3.52 -6.93 3.88
N GLU A 15 4.26 -6.52 4.89
CA GLU A 15 3.70 -6.00 6.17
C GLU A 15 2.64 -6.89 6.84
N GLY A 16 2.70 -8.21 6.62
CA GLY A 16 1.73 -9.16 7.19
C GLY A 16 0.67 -9.66 6.20
N ARG A 17 0.58 -9.08 5.00
CA ARG A 17 -0.31 -9.54 3.92
C ARG A 17 0.45 -10.38 2.89
N GLU A 18 -0.10 -11.52 2.51
CA GLU A 18 0.42 -12.31 1.39
C GLU A 18 -0.02 -11.69 0.06
N CYS A 19 0.94 -11.30 -0.77
CA CYS A 19 0.70 -10.71 -2.08
C CYS A 19 1.51 -11.44 -3.15
N ASN A 20 0.95 -11.51 -4.36
CA ASN A 20 1.72 -11.84 -5.54
C ASN A 20 2.32 -10.54 -6.09
N ILE A 21 3.63 -10.54 -6.30
CA ILE A 21 4.38 -9.35 -6.67
C ILE A 21 5.16 -9.63 -7.95
N TYR A 22 5.16 -8.65 -8.85
CA TYR A 22 5.90 -8.75 -10.11
C TYR A 22 7.35 -8.29 -9.95
N VAL A 23 8.29 -9.13 -10.36
CA VAL A 23 9.74 -8.87 -10.32
C VAL A 23 10.33 -9.01 -11.71
N ASN A 24 11.23 -8.11 -12.06
CA ASN A 24 11.96 -8.13 -13.34
C ASN A 24 13.42 -8.60 -13.19
N PHE A 25 13.77 -9.15 -12.03
CA PHE A 25 15.10 -9.70 -11.71
C PHE A 25 14.96 -11.05 -11.00
N ALA A 26 16.06 -11.81 -10.95
CA ALA A 26 16.09 -13.08 -10.24
C ALA A 26 15.99 -12.87 -8.72
N VAL A 27 15.02 -13.54 -8.09
CA VAL A 27 14.82 -13.52 -6.64
C VAL A 27 15.12 -14.89 -6.07
N GLU A 28 15.93 -14.93 -5.01
CA GLU A 28 16.25 -16.15 -4.27
C GLU A 28 15.34 -16.32 -3.05
N GLN A 29 15.08 -17.57 -2.66
CA GLN A 29 14.28 -17.86 -1.48
C GLN A 29 14.95 -17.28 -0.23
N GLY A 30 14.20 -16.51 0.56
CA GLY A 30 14.72 -15.85 1.76
C GLY A 30 15.40 -14.50 1.50
N GLN A 31 15.53 -14.07 0.24
CA GLN A 31 15.94 -12.71 -0.08
C GLN A 31 14.92 -11.70 0.48
N SER A 32 15.39 -10.53 0.92
CA SER A 32 14.51 -9.40 1.25
C SER A 32 14.31 -8.52 0.02
N LEU A 33 13.09 -8.05 -0.19
CA LEU A 33 12.73 -7.13 -1.26
C LEU A 33 12.14 -5.87 -0.65
N ASN A 34 12.37 -4.74 -1.30
CA ASN A 34 11.69 -3.49 -0.98
C ASN A 34 10.53 -3.31 -1.96
N VAL A 35 9.33 -3.13 -1.42
CA VAL A 35 8.12 -2.83 -2.19
C VAL A 35 7.80 -1.37 -1.99
N MET A 36 7.71 -0.62 -3.08
CA MET A 36 7.41 0.80 -3.07
C MET A 36 6.12 1.05 -3.84
N LEU A 37 5.20 1.76 -3.21
CA LEU A 37 3.92 2.18 -3.77
C LEU A 37 3.84 3.70 -3.68
N ARG A 38 3.29 4.34 -4.71
CA ARG A 38 3.03 5.78 -4.65
C ARG A 38 1.76 6.03 -3.83
N PRO A 39 1.66 7.14 -3.09
CA PRO A 39 0.47 7.46 -2.29
C PRO A 39 -0.85 7.40 -3.08
N GLU A 40 -0.84 7.82 -4.34
CA GLU A 40 -2.00 7.84 -5.24
C GLU A 40 -2.40 6.45 -5.80
N ASP A 41 -1.50 5.48 -5.70
CA ASP A 41 -1.74 4.09 -6.11
C ASP A 41 -2.44 3.28 -5.01
N LEU A 42 -2.49 3.82 -3.78
CA LEU A 42 -3.17 3.22 -2.64
C LEU A 42 -4.67 3.53 -2.67
N ARG A 43 -5.45 2.61 -2.10
CA ARG A 43 -6.90 2.73 -1.87
C ARG A 43 -7.15 2.45 -0.40
N VAL A 44 -8.10 3.17 0.20
CA VAL A 44 -8.55 2.91 1.57
C VAL A 44 -10.04 2.60 1.57
N ASP A 45 -10.40 1.60 2.36
CA ASP A 45 -11.78 1.22 2.59
C ASP A 45 -12.04 1.20 4.10
N GLU A 46 -13.17 1.77 4.52
CA GLU A 46 -13.59 1.74 5.93
C GLU A 46 -13.93 0.32 6.37
N VAL A 47 -13.39 -0.09 7.52
CA VAL A 47 -13.66 -1.42 8.08
C VAL A 47 -14.85 -1.31 9.04
N HIS A 48 -16.03 -1.70 8.57
CA HIS A 48 -17.29 -1.50 9.31
C HIS A 48 -17.67 -2.59 10.33
N ASP A 49 -17.04 -3.77 10.36
CA ASP A 49 -17.14 -4.78 11.44
C ASP A 49 -16.32 -6.05 11.09
N ALA A 50 -16.38 -7.11 11.92
CA ALA A 50 -15.57 -8.34 11.97
C ALA A 50 -15.51 -9.26 10.72
N SER A 51 -15.77 -8.74 9.52
CA SER A 51 -15.30 -9.38 8.30
C SER A 51 -13.77 -9.32 8.22
N GLU A 52 -13.14 -10.38 7.70
CA GLU A 52 -11.73 -10.34 7.30
C GLU A 52 -11.58 -9.24 6.24
N ALA A 53 -11.16 -8.06 6.67
CA ALA A 53 -10.83 -6.99 5.76
C ALA A 53 -9.54 -7.39 5.02
N ASP A 54 -9.65 -7.56 3.71
CA ASP A 54 -8.49 -7.81 2.86
C ASP A 54 -7.72 -6.49 2.69
N GLY A 55 -6.43 -6.48 3.05
CA GLY A 55 -5.60 -5.28 3.03
C GLY A 55 -4.69 -5.14 4.24
N LEU A 56 -3.89 -4.07 4.23
CA LEU A 56 -3.09 -3.68 5.39
C LEU A 56 -3.97 -2.86 6.34
N ILE A 57 -4.16 -3.34 7.56
CA ILE A 57 -5.03 -2.69 8.52
C ILE A 57 -4.28 -1.55 9.22
N GLY A 58 -4.96 -0.40 9.32
CA GLY A 58 -4.44 0.77 10.00
C GLY A 58 -5.52 1.76 10.44
N TYR A 59 -5.09 2.87 11.01
CA TYR A 59 -5.94 3.91 11.58
C TYR A 59 -5.55 5.29 11.05
N ILE A 60 -6.54 6.10 10.70
CA ILE A 60 -6.30 7.48 10.24
C ILE A 60 -5.72 8.32 11.38
N ARG A 61 -4.55 8.93 11.16
CA ARG A 61 -3.90 9.83 12.12
C ARG A 61 -3.89 11.28 11.70
N GLU A 62 -3.73 11.53 10.40
CA GLU A 62 -3.75 12.88 9.84
C GLU A 62 -4.51 12.89 8.54
N ARG A 63 -5.11 14.05 8.24
CA ARG A 63 -5.82 14.32 6.99
C ARG A 63 -5.54 15.74 6.57
N ASN A 64 -5.13 15.89 5.31
CA ASN A 64 -4.77 17.17 4.72
C ASN A 64 -5.52 17.33 3.40
N TYR A 65 -6.47 18.25 3.40
CA TYR A 65 -7.20 18.61 2.18
C TYR A 65 -6.36 19.58 1.34
N LYS A 66 -6.05 19.21 0.09
CA LYS A 66 -5.24 19.99 -0.85
C LYS A 66 -6.02 20.32 -2.13
N GLY A 67 -7.21 20.88 -1.96
CA GLY A 67 -8.02 21.38 -3.07
C GLY A 67 -8.76 20.27 -3.83
N MET A 68 -8.04 19.47 -4.62
CA MET A 68 -8.62 18.35 -5.38
C MET A 68 -8.26 16.98 -4.80
N THR A 69 -7.43 16.93 -3.76
CA THR A 69 -7.00 15.67 -3.15
C THR A 69 -7.14 15.70 -1.64
N LEU A 70 -7.36 14.52 -1.07
CA LEU A 70 -7.21 14.23 0.35
C LEU A 70 -5.95 13.43 0.54
N GLU A 71 -5.02 13.99 1.30
CA GLU A 71 -3.87 13.23 1.78
C GLU A 71 -4.14 12.74 3.19
N SER A 72 -4.14 11.42 3.36
CA SER A 72 -4.36 10.76 4.64
C SER A 72 -3.09 10.05 5.09
N VAL A 73 -2.73 10.23 6.36
CA VAL A 73 -1.67 9.45 7.00
C VAL A 73 -2.33 8.35 7.82
N VAL A 74 -2.06 7.10 7.44
CA VAL A 74 -2.58 5.90 8.09
C VAL A 74 -1.46 5.24 8.90
N GLU A 75 -1.67 5.03 10.19
CA GLU A 75 -0.78 4.21 11.01
C GLU A 75 -1.23 2.76 10.94
N LEU A 76 -0.40 1.89 10.37
CA LEU A 76 -0.64 0.45 10.32
C LEU A 76 -0.55 -0.18 11.71
N GLU A 77 -1.14 -1.37 11.90
CA GLU A 77 -1.07 -2.11 13.17
C GLU A 77 0.37 -2.45 13.63
N ASN A 78 1.33 -2.44 12.70
CA ASN A 78 2.75 -2.63 12.99
C ASN A 78 3.51 -1.34 13.32
N GLY A 79 2.82 -0.20 13.40
CA GLY A 79 3.38 1.12 13.74
C GLY A 79 4.00 1.88 12.57
N LYS A 80 3.93 1.36 11.33
CA LYS A 80 4.39 2.10 10.14
C LYS A 80 3.36 3.15 9.71
N MET A 81 3.87 4.29 9.27
CA MET A 81 3.04 5.37 8.71
C MET A 81 3.01 5.24 7.18
N VAL A 82 1.81 5.20 6.61
CA VAL A 82 1.56 5.13 5.18
C VAL A 82 0.83 6.40 4.75
N LEU A 83 1.34 7.04 3.70
CA LEU A 83 0.68 8.19 3.08
C LEU A 83 -0.20 7.70 1.93
N VAL A 84 -1.47 8.07 1.96
CA VAL A 84 -2.46 7.78 0.92
C VAL A 84 -2.92 9.10 0.31
N SER A 85 -3.08 9.16 -1.00
CA SER A 85 -3.56 10.36 -1.70
C SER A 85 -4.75 10.00 -2.59
N GLU A 86 -5.93 10.45 -2.23
CA GLU A 86 -7.17 10.21 -2.98
C GLU A 86 -7.65 11.47 -3.68
N PHE A 87 -8.32 11.31 -4.82
CA PHE A 87 -9.02 12.42 -5.44
C PHE A 87 -10.29 12.73 -4.64
N PHE A 88 -10.48 14.01 -4.34
CA PHE A 88 -11.71 14.47 -3.74
C PHE A 88 -12.86 14.26 -4.72
N ASN A 89 -13.89 13.57 -4.24
CA ASN A 89 -15.15 13.43 -4.94
C ASN A 89 -16.22 14.16 -4.13
N GLU A 90 -16.71 15.30 -4.63
CA GLU A 90 -17.75 16.11 -3.97
C GLU A 90 -19.07 15.34 -3.82
N ASP A 91 -19.30 14.34 -4.68
CA ASP A 91 -20.49 13.50 -4.67
C ASP A 91 -20.36 12.29 -3.73
N ASP A 92 -19.20 12.09 -3.08
CA ASP A 92 -18.98 10.98 -2.14
C ASP A 92 -19.38 11.39 -0.71
N PRO A 93 -20.47 10.82 -0.15
CA PRO A 93 -20.94 11.16 1.17
C PRO A 93 -20.04 10.68 2.31
N ASP A 94 -19.15 9.71 2.05
CA ASP A 94 -18.32 9.03 3.06
C ASP A 94 -16.84 9.47 3.02
N PHE A 95 -16.55 10.58 2.34
CA PHE A 95 -15.18 11.09 2.13
C PHE A 95 -14.49 11.62 3.40
N ASP A 96 -15.23 11.87 4.48
CA ASP A 96 -14.70 12.57 5.65
C ASP A 96 -13.91 11.68 6.63
N HIS A 97 -13.63 10.41 6.28
CA HIS A 97 -12.74 9.45 6.96
C HIS A 97 -12.25 9.91 8.34
N PRO A 98 -13.02 9.71 9.43
CA PRO A 98 -12.74 10.35 10.70
C PRO A 98 -11.34 10.01 11.25
N LEU A 99 -10.82 10.87 12.14
CA LEU A 99 -9.59 10.52 12.86
C LEU A 99 -9.85 9.24 13.68
N ASP A 100 -8.82 8.41 13.80
CA ASP A 100 -8.86 7.09 14.43
C ASP A 100 -9.81 6.08 13.76
N GLN A 101 -10.37 6.41 12.58
CA GLN A 101 -11.15 5.46 11.78
C GLN A 101 -10.28 4.28 11.35
N LYS A 102 -10.81 3.07 11.52
CA LYS A 102 -10.15 1.84 11.09
C LYS A 102 -10.32 1.67 9.58
N MET A 103 -9.19 1.50 8.90
CA MET A 103 -9.09 1.41 7.46
C MET A 103 -8.37 0.12 7.03
N ALA A 104 -8.73 -0.38 5.86
CA ALA A 104 -7.96 -1.36 5.11
C ALA A 104 -7.29 -0.66 3.93
N ILE A 105 -5.96 -0.79 3.81
CA ILE A 105 -5.19 -0.26 2.68
C ILE A 105 -4.99 -1.35 1.63
N ASN A 106 -5.34 -1.02 0.40
CA ASN A 106 -5.21 -1.88 -0.77
C ASN A 106 -4.53 -1.15 -1.94
N TRP A 107 -4.09 -1.93 -2.93
CA TRP A 107 -3.59 -1.41 -4.21
C TRP A 107 -3.85 -2.45 -5.30
N VAL A 108 -3.79 -2.05 -6.56
CA VAL A 108 -3.90 -2.97 -7.68
C VAL A 108 -2.58 -3.72 -7.86
N GLU A 109 -2.62 -5.05 -7.98
CA GLU A 109 -1.43 -5.85 -8.28
C GLU A 109 -0.69 -5.31 -9.52
N SER A 110 0.65 -5.35 -9.52
CA SER A 110 1.54 -4.77 -10.54
C SER A 110 1.72 -3.25 -10.51
N TRP A 111 1.10 -2.52 -9.58
CA TRP A 111 1.37 -1.08 -9.37
C TRP A 111 2.60 -0.83 -8.49
N GLU A 112 3.10 -1.89 -7.86
CA GLU A 112 4.30 -1.84 -7.05
C GLU A 112 5.56 -1.63 -7.89
N VAL A 113 6.53 -0.91 -7.30
CA VAL A 113 7.91 -0.92 -7.76
C VAL A 113 8.69 -1.77 -6.78
N VAL A 114 9.27 -2.86 -7.30
CA VAL A 114 10.04 -3.81 -6.50
C VAL A 114 11.52 -3.61 -6.72
N LEU A 115 12.25 -3.51 -5.63
CA LEU A 115 13.69 -3.29 -5.62
C LEU A 115 14.38 -4.40 -4.83
N ALA A 116 15.57 -4.80 -5.27
CA ALA A 116 16.40 -5.69 -4.47
C ALA A 116 16.86 -4.96 -3.20
N ASN A 117 17.07 -5.71 -2.11
CA ASN A 117 17.62 -5.12 -0.89
C ASN A 117 18.98 -4.45 -1.16
N GLY A 118 19.09 -3.16 -0.83
CA GLY A 118 20.27 -2.34 -1.11
C GLY A 118 20.21 -1.52 -2.41
N GLU A 119 19.20 -1.72 -3.26
CA GLU A 119 18.91 -0.81 -4.36
C GLU A 119 18.02 0.34 -3.89
N HIS A 120 18.45 1.57 -4.20
CA HIS A 120 17.63 2.75 -4.06
C HIS A 120 17.04 3.10 -5.43
N PRO A 121 15.77 3.54 -5.50
CA PRO A 121 15.19 3.94 -6.77
C PRO A 121 16.01 5.09 -7.35
N VAL A 122 16.71 4.83 -8.45
CA VAL A 122 17.25 5.89 -9.29
C VAL A 122 16.04 6.58 -9.93
N ASN A 123 16.04 7.92 -9.92
CA ASN A 123 14.91 8.82 -10.19
C ASN A 123 14.27 8.74 -11.60
N SER A 124 14.38 7.59 -12.28
CA SER A 124 13.99 7.36 -13.68
C SER A 124 12.66 6.64 -13.86
N LYS A 125 12.00 6.17 -12.78
CA LYS A 125 10.68 5.50 -12.84
C LYS A 125 9.58 6.23 -12.06
N MET A 126 9.86 7.44 -11.55
CA MET A 126 8.89 8.26 -10.83
C MET A 126 8.44 9.41 -11.74
N TRP A 127 7.80 9.06 -12.86
CA TRP A 127 7.07 9.98 -13.75
C TRP A 127 5.82 9.27 -14.25
#